data_AF-S4RRL6-F1
#
_entry.id   AF-S4RRL6-F1
#
_cell.length_a   1.000
_cell.length_b   1.000
_cell.length_c   1.000
_cell.angle_alpha   90.00
_cell.angle_beta   90.00
_cell.angle_gamma   90.00
#
_symmetry.space_group_name_H-M   'P 1'
#
loop_
_entity.id
_entity.type
_entity.pdbx_description
1 polymer ?
#
loop_
_entity_poly.entity_id
_entity_poly.type
_entity_poly.pdbx_seq_one_letter_code
_entity_poly.pdbx_strand_id
1 'polypeptide(L)'
;SPHVGPVARPAIQEYPLLPQLVLVLKQFLLQRDLNEPYTGGVSSYLLVMLVVSFLQPMQLHADIDGRSGDGDLGVLLIEFFELYGRNFNYLKAGIRIKDGGSYVAKAEAQKELVEGFGPSFLFVEDPVVPGQDLGRSSYGAMQARQAFDYAYTVLSRAVCPQAKHYPNRDLDSTLGRIVKVTREVTEYREWIQQTWGL
;
A
#
# COMPACT_ATOMS: atom_id res chain seq x y z
N SER A 1 9.93 -1.40 -12.89
CA SER A 1 11.32 -1.64 -12.44
C SER A 1 11.62 -3.13 -12.59
N PRO A 2 12.79 -3.52 -13.15
CA PRO A 2 13.15 -4.93 -13.41
C PRO A 2 13.18 -5.82 -12.15
N HIS A 3 13.32 -5.22 -10.97
CA HIS A 3 13.39 -5.92 -9.68
C HIS A 3 12.02 -6.31 -9.08
N VAL A 4 10.91 -5.81 -9.65
CA VAL A 4 9.54 -6.12 -9.16
C VAL A 4 9.15 -7.56 -9.49
N GLY A 5 9.52 -8.05 -10.68
CA GLY A 5 9.06 -9.34 -11.22
C GLY A 5 9.36 -10.57 -10.35
N PRO A 6 10.59 -10.73 -9.82
CA PRO A 6 10.96 -11.88 -9.00
C PRO A 6 10.19 -12.01 -7.69
N VAL A 7 9.74 -10.89 -7.11
CA VAL A 7 9.04 -10.87 -5.81
C VAL A 7 7.53 -10.77 -5.99
N ALA A 8 7.08 -9.96 -6.95
CA ALA A 8 5.66 -9.76 -7.19
C ALA A 8 4.97 -11.02 -7.71
N ARG A 9 5.61 -11.83 -8.56
CA ARG A 9 4.96 -13.03 -9.13
C ARG A 9 4.64 -14.10 -8.07
N PRO A 10 5.58 -14.49 -7.19
CA PRO A 10 5.26 -15.37 -6.06
C PRO A 10 4.22 -14.75 -5.13
N ALA A 11 4.38 -13.46 -4.79
CA ALA A 11 3.44 -12.78 -3.90
C ALA A 11 2.01 -12.68 -4.46
N ILE A 12 1.83 -12.61 -5.79
CA ILE A 12 0.50 -12.63 -6.42
C ILE A 12 -0.15 -14.02 -6.30
N GLN A 13 0.65 -15.09 -6.36
CA GLN A 13 0.13 -16.45 -6.18
C GLN A 13 -0.22 -16.72 -4.71
N GLU A 14 0.58 -16.18 -3.80
CA GLU A 14 0.39 -16.34 -2.35
C GLU A 14 -0.72 -15.45 -1.80
N TYR A 15 -0.89 -14.24 -2.36
CA TYR A 15 -1.87 -13.25 -1.90
C TYR A 15 -2.81 -12.81 -3.04
N PRO A 16 -3.96 -13.48 -3.23
CA PRO A 16 -4.88 -13.19 -4.33
C PRO A 16 -5.46 -11.77 -4.36
N LEU A 17 -5.49 -11.07 -3.23
CA LEU A 17 -5.99 -9.70 -3.09
C LEU A 17 -4.92 -8.62 -3.32
N LEU A 18 -3.65 -9.01 -3.43
CA LEU A 18 -2.53 -8.09 -3.64
C LEU A 18 -2.68 -7.25 -4.92
N PRO A 19 -3.05 -7.80 -6.10
CA PRO A 19 -3.24 -7.00 -7.31
C PRO A 19 -4.29 -5.89 -7.14
N GLN A 20 -5.40 -6.20 -6.49
CA GLN A 20 -6.54 -5.29 -6.28
C GLN A 20 -6.14 -4.16 -5.32
N LEU A 21 -5.49 -4.49 -4.20
CA LEU A 21 -4.99 -3.50 -3.25
C LEU A 21 -3.93 -2.59 -3.89
N VAL A 22 -2.94 -3.18 -4.57
CA VAL A 22 -1.89 -2.41 -5.26
C VAL A 22 -2.50 -1.49 -6.31
N LEU A 23 -3.51 -1.93 -7.06
CA LEU A 23 -4.17 -1.10 -8.07
C LEU A 23 -4.82 0.15 -7.44
N VAL A 24 -5.63 -0.05 -6.39
CA VAL A 24 -6.33 1.05 -5.71
C VAL A 24 -5.33 2.01 -5.06
N LEU A 25 -4.32 1.49 -4.36
CA LEU A 25 -3.30 2.30 -3.69
C LEU A 25 -2.40 3.04 -4.67
N LYS A 26 -2.05 2.41 -5.80
CA LYS A 26 -1.27 3.06 -6.86
C LYS A 26 -2.05 4.24 -7.44
N GLN A 27 -3.33 4.05 -7.73
CA GLN A 27 -4.18 5.13 -8.21
C GLN A 27 -4.33 6.24 -7.16
N PHE A 28 -4.51 5.88 -5.89
CA PHE A 28 -4.59 6.82 -4.79
C PHE A 28 -3.36 7.73 -4.68
N LEU A 29 -2.16 7.16 -4.83
CA LEU A 29 -0.90 7.90 -4.79
C LEU A 29 -0.68 8.72 -6.06
N LEU A 30 -1.04 8.19 -7.23
CA LEU A 30 -0.93 8.88 -8.51
C LEU A 30 -1.71 10.19 -8.52
N GLN A 31 -2.92 10.20 -7.98
CA GLN A 31 -3.78 11.40 -7.93
C GLN A 31 -3.30 12.50 -7.00
N ARG A 32 -2.25 12.22 -6.23
CA ARG A 32 -1.65 13.13 -5.26
C ARG A 32 -0.21 13.46 -5.61
N ASP A 33 0.25 13.03 -6.79
CA ASP A 33 1.63 13.17 -7.26
C ASP A 33 2.66 12.53 -6.30
N LEU A 34 2.25 11.47 -5.58
CA LEU A 34 3.06 10.75 -4.59
C LEU A 34 3.62 9.42 -5.13
N ASN A 35 3.45 9.12 -6.41
CA ASN A 35 3.87 7.86 -7.04
C ASN A 35 5.24 7.94 -7.75
N GLU A 36 5.86 9.12 -7.80
CA GLU A 36 7.11 9.36 -8.53
C GLU A 36 8.32 9.37 -7.59
N PRO A 37 9.22 8.37 -7.66
CA PRO A 37 10.41 8.32 -6.79
C PRO A 37 11.37 9.48 -7.00
N TYR A 38 11.40 10.03 -8.23
CA TYR A 38 12.27 11.15 -8.57
C TYR A 38 11.93 12.41 -7.76
N THR A 39 10.64 12.62 -7.46
CA THR A 39 10.14 13.70 -6.59
C THR A 39 10.03 13.27 -5.13
N GLY A 40 10.57 12.10 -4.77
CA GLY A 40 10.57 11.56 -3.42
C GLY A 40 9.33 10.75 -3.05
N GLY A 41 8.46 10.47 -4.01
CA GLY A 41 7.26 9.65 -3.81
C GLY A 41 7.55 8.17 -3.53
N VAL A 42 6.48 7.40 -3.35
CA VAL A 42 6.52 5.96 -3.13
C VAL A 42 6.63 5.26 -4.49
N SER A 43 7.73 4.54 -4.70
CA SER A 43 7.91 3.76 -5.93
C SER A 43 6.88 2.63 -6.02
N SER A 44 6.55 2.20 -7.25
CA SER A 44 5.66 1.04 -7.44
C SER A 44 6.21 -0.23 -6.77
N TYR A 45 7.53 -0.39 -6.71
CA TYR A 45 8.14 -1.55 -6.04
C TYR A 45 8.00 -1.47 -4.52
N LEU A 46 8.30 -0.29 -3.95
CA LEU A 46 8.12 -0.03 -2.53
C LEU A 46 6.65 -0.22 -2.12
N LEU A 47 5.71 0.29 -2.92
CA LEU A 47 4.28 0.09 -2.67
C LEU A 47 3.91 -1.39 -2.62
N VAL A 48 4.39 -2.21 -3.57
CA VAL A 48 4.14 -3.65 -3.55
C VAL A 48 4.70 -4.27 -2.27
N MET A 49 5.91 -3.89 -1.83
CA MET A 49 6.49 -4.41 -0.57
C MET A 49 5.67 -4.01 0.66
N LEU A 50 5.13 -2.79 0.72
CA LEU A 50 4.23 -2.37 1.80
C LEU A 50 2.98 -3.25 1.85
N VAL A 51 2.35 -3.49 0.69
CA VAL A 51 1.16 -4.34 0.62
C VAL A 51 1.49 -5.78 0.99
N VAL A 52 2.64 -6.32 0.55
CA VAL A 52 3.10 -7.66 0.97
C VAL A 52 3.28 -7.72 2.49
N SER A 53 3.98 -6.76 3.11
CA SER A 53 4.17 -6.77 4.56
C SER A 53 2.88 -6.63 5.37
N PHE A 54 1.86 -6.03 4.78
CA PHE A 54 0.54 -5.91 5.38
C PHE A 54 -0.24 -7.25 5.32
N LEU A 55 -0.13 -7.99 4.22
CA LEU A 55 -0.85 -9.25 4.02
C LEU A 55 -0.17 -10.45 4.68
N GLN A 56 1.16 -10.43 4.81
CA GLN A 56 1.97 -11.49 5.40
C GLN A 56 1.46 -12.01 6.77
N PRO A 57 1.19 -11.17 7.78
CA PRO A 57 0.66 -11.61 9.07
C PRO A 57 -0.74 -12.24 9.00
N MET A 58 -1.53 -11.89 7.98
CA MET A 58 -2.90 -12.36 7.83
C MET A 58 -2.98 -13.80 7.32
N GLN A 59 -2.04 -14.18 6.45
CA GLN A 59 -1.92 -15.55 5.94
C GLN A 59 -1.56 -16.54 7.07
N LEU A 60 -0.68 -16.13 7.98
CA LEU A 60 -0.30 -16.94 9.14
C LEU A 60 -1.52 -17.32 10.01
N HIS A 61 -2.52 -16.44 10.11
CA HIS A 61 -3.76 -16.73 10.83
C HIS A 61 -4.77 -17.53 10.00
N ALA A 62 -4.83 -17.32 8.67
CA ALA A 62 -5.74 -18.04 7.79
C ALA A 62 -5.43 -19.55 7.73
N ASP A 63 -4.15 -19.93 7.72
CA ASP A 63 -3.71 -21.32 7.74
C ASP A 63 -4.05 -22.04 9.07
N ILE A 64 -4.18 -21.28 10.16
CA ILE A 64 -4.54 -21.80 11.49
C ILE A 64 -6.07 -21.93 11.63
N ASP A 65 -6.84 -20.97 11.12
CA ASP A 65 -8.29 -20.86 11.34
C ASP A 65 -9.15 -21.53 10.24
N GLY A 66 -8.53 -22.02 9.14
CA GLY A 66 -9.24 -22.67 8.03
C GLY A 66 -10.20 -21.74 7.28
N ARG A 67 -10.12 -20.43 7.54
CA ARG A 67 -10.88 -19.40 6.83
C ARG A 67 -10.08 -19.02 5.59
N SER A 68 -10.70 -19.14 4.43
CA SER A 68 -10.19 -18.54 3.19
C SER A 68 -9.85 -17.08 3.48
N GLY A 69 -8.63 -16.64 3.14
CA GLY A 69 -8.15 -15.26 3.31
C GLY A 69 -8.91 -14.20 2.50
N ASP A 70 -10.21 -14.42 2.26
CA ASP A 70 -11.19 -13.48 1.72
C ASP A 70 -11.52 -12.43 2.78
N GLY A 71 -10.53 -11.59 3.11
CA GLY A 71 -10.83 -10.31 3.73
C GLY A 71 -11.63 -9.46 2.75
N ASP A 72 -12.69 -8.80 3.23
CA ASP A 72 -13.36 -7.77 2.43
C ASP A 72 -12.31 -6.71 2.03
N LEU A 73 -12.15 -6.49 0.73
CA LEU A 73 -11.18 -5.54 0.18
C LEU A 73 -11.35 -4.14 0.78
N GLY A 74 -12.58 -3.74 1.13
CA GLY A 74 -12.85 -2.48 1.81
C GLY A 74 -12.28 -2.42 3.21
N VAL A 75 -12.37 -3.52 3.98
CA VAL A 75 -11.80 -3.64 5.32
C VAL A 75 -10.27 -3.61 5.25
N LEU A 76 -9.68 -4.41 4.35
CA LEU A 76 -8.23 -4.46 4.15
C LEU A 76 -7.66 -3.10 3.76
N LEU A 77 -8.37 -2.36 2.92
CA LEU A 77 -7.94 -1.02 2.51
C LEU A 77 -7.97 -0.03 3.69
N ILE A 78 -9.01 -0.09 4.54
CA ILE A 78 -9.09 0.73 5.76
C ILE A 78 -7.96 0.38 6.72
N GLU A 79 -7.74 -0.91 6.98
CA GLU A 79 -6.68 -1.39 7.87
C GLU A 79 -5.29 -1.03 7.36
N PHE A 80 -5.04 -1.12 6.05
CA PHE A 80 -3.79 -0.67 5.43
C PHE A 80 -3.55 0.82 5.70
N PHE A 81 -4.57 1.66 5.48
CA PHE A 81 -4.46 3.10 5.73
C PHE A 81 -4.31 3.42 7.21
N GLU A 82 -4.92 2.64 8.10
CA GLU A 82 -4.74 2.77 9.55
C GLU A 82 -3.30 2.46 9.96
N LEU A 83 -2.79 1.32 9.50
CA LEU A 83 -1.45 0.86 9.81
C LEU A 83 -0.41 1.87 9.34
N TYR A 84 -0.37 2.18 8.05
CA TYR A 84 0.65 3.06 7.50
C TYR A 84 0.34 4.56 7.67
N GLY A 85 -0.89 4.94 8.00
CA GLY A 85 -1.22 6.33 8.34
C GLY A 85 -0.91 6.68 9.80
N ARG A 86 -1.19 5.76 10.73
CA ARG A 86 -1.24 6.06 12.17
C ARG A 86 -0.37 5.16 13.04
N ASN A 87 -0.44 3.85 12.83
CA ASN A 87 0.05 2.90 13.83
C ASN A 87 1.50 2.47 13.59
N PHE A 88 1.99 2.54 12.35
CA PHE A 88 3.35 2.15 12.01
C PHE A 88 4.37 3.14 12.61
N ASN A 89 5.31 2.61 13.39
CA ASN A 89 6.33 3.42 14.03
C ASN A 89 7.50 3.70 13.08
N TYR A 90 7.33 4.70 12.21
CA TYR A 90 8.36 5.14 11.26
C TYR A 90 9.69 5.57 11.90
N LEU A 91 9.74 5.85 13.20
CA LEU A 91 10.99 6.24 13.87
C LEU A 91 11.81 5.03 14.33
N LYS A 92 11.15 3.94 14.73
CA LYS A 92 11.81 2.79 15.39
C LYS A 92 11.71 1.48 14.62
N ALA A 93 10.69 1.32 13.79
CA ALA A 93 10.40 0.07 13.10
C ALA A 93 10.79 0.12 11.61
N GLY A 94 11.27 -1.00 11.12
CA GLY A 94 11.58 -1.30 9.73
C GLY A 94 10.77 -2.50 9.25
N ILE A 95 10.65 -2.66 7.93
CA ILE A 95 9.90 -3.76 7.32
C ILE A 95 10.87 -4.76 6.70
N ARG A 96 10.71 -6.02 7.07
CA ARG A 96 11.43 -7.16 6.50
C ARG A 96 10.43 -8.12 5.87
N ILE A 97 10.65 -8.44 4.59
CA ILE A 97 9.73 -9.28 3.79
C ILE A 97 10.14 -10.77 3.80
N LYS A 98 11.27 -11.12 4.40
CA LYS A 98 11.79 -12.50 4.47
C LYS A 98 11.00 -13.36 5.49
N ASP A 99 10.96 -14.66 5.25
CA ASP A 99 10.48 -15.71 6.18
C ASP A 99 9.08 -15.44 6.76
N GLY A 100 8.11 -15.07 5.93
CA GLY A 100 6.73 -14.77 6.36
C GLY A 100 6.52 -13.35 6.90
N GLY A 101 7.54 -12.50 6.83
CA GLY A 101 7.43 -11.08 7.15
C GLY A 101 7.64 -10.77 8.63
N SER A 102 8.32 -9.67 8.93
CA SER A 102 8.47 -9.16 10.29
C SER A 102 8.73 -7.66 10.35
N TYR A 103 8.38 -7.06 11.49
CA TYR A 103 8.83 -5.72 11.82
C TYR A 103 10.09 -5.79 12.67
N VAL A 104 11.12 -5.09 12.26
CA VAL A 104 12.45 -5.11 12.89
C VAL A 104 12.76 -3.76 13.51
N ALA A 105 13.53 -3.75 14.60
CA ALA A 105 14.02 -2.49 15.14
C ALA A 105 15.06 -1.89 14.19
N LYS A 106 14.92 -0.61 13.83
CA LYS A 106 15.88 0.11 12.98
C LYS A 106 17.31 0.09 13.53
N ALA A 107 17.45 0.12 14.86
CA ALA A 107 18.74 0.02 15.52
C ALA A 107 19.44 -1.34 15.31
N GLU A 108 18.66 -2.41 15.10
CA GLU A 108 19.18 -3.73 14.77
C GLU A 108 19.49 -3.83 13.28
N ALA A 109 18.56 -3.42 12.43
CA ALA A 109 18.70 -3.46 10.97
C ALA A 109 19.88 -2.60 10.47
N GLN A 110 20.22 -1.51 11.17
CA GLN A 110 21.37 -0.66 10.83
C GLN A 110 22.70 -1.45 10.76
N LYS A 111 22.85 -2.53 11.54
CA LYS A 111 24.08 -3.36 11.54
C LYS A 111 24.24 -4.16 10.24
N GLU A 112 23.15 -4.36 9.51
CA GLU A 112 23.09 -5.14 8.27
C GLU A 112 23.12 -4.23 7.02
N LEU A 113 23.08 -2.90 7.20
CA LEU A 113 23.16 -1.94 6.11
C LEU A 113 24.60 -1.73 5.65
N VAL A 114 24.73 -1.36 4.37
CA VAL A 114 26.01 -0.92 3.80
C VAL A 114 26.58 0.24 4.62
N GLU A 115 27.87 0.14 4.96
CA GLU A 115 28.57 1.08 5.85
C GLU A 115 28.32 2.55 5.49
N GLY A 116 28.06 3.38 6.51
CA GLY A 116 27.94 4.82 6.38
C GLY A 116 26.53 5.38 6.18
N PHE A 117 25.50 4.52 6.07
CA PHE A 117 24.12 4.98 5.90
C PHE A 117 23.17 4.44 6.97
N GLY A 118 22.43 5.35 7.62
CA GLY A 118 21.32 4.99 8.50
C GLY A 118 20.06 4.54 7.74
N PRO A 119 19.11 3.90 8.45
CA PRO A 119 17.81 3.53 7.88
C PRO A 119 16.97 4.79 7.54
N SER A 120 16.31 4.79 6.39
CA SER A 120 15.44 5.89 5.94
C SER A 120 14.17 6.03 6.79
N PHE A 121 13.37 7.08 6.58
CA PHE A 121 12.08 7.26 7.27
C PHE A 121 11.15 6.06 7.08
N LEU A 122 10.96 5.64 5.83
CA LEU A 122 10.20 4.43 5.48
C LEU A 122 11.16 3.28 5.17
N PHE A 123 11.74 2.67 6.19
CA PHE A 123 12.72 1.62 6.00
C PHE A 123 12.06 0.30 5.58
N VAL A 124 12.44 -0.21 4.41
CA VAL A 124 12.01 -1.51 3.91
C VAL A 124 13.21 -2.22 3.31
N GLU A 125 13.53 -3.40 3.84
CA GLU A 125 14.62 -4.22 3.33
C GLU A 125 14.27 -4.76 1.94
N ASP A 126 15.22 -4.64 1.01
CA ASP A 126 15.09 -5.29 -0.30
C ASP A 126 15.26 -6.82 -0.12
N PRO A 127 14.24 -7.64 -0.46
CA PRO A 127 14.34 -9.09 -0.37
C PRO A 127 15.27 -9.70 -1.43
N VAL A 128 15.57 -8.97 -2.50
CA VAL A 128 16.46 -9.37 -3.61
C VAL A 128 17.89 -8.88 -3.40
N VAL A 129 18.07 -7.67 -2.84
CA VAL A 129 19.38 -7.04 -2.65
C VAL A 129 19.70 -6.82 -1.16
N PRO A 130 20.51 -7.70 -0.53
CA PRO A 130 20.85 -7.57 0.89
C PRO A 130 21.47 -6.21 1.24
N GLY A 131 21.06 -5.64 2.37
CA GLY A 131 21.56 -4.35 2.88
C GLY A 131 21.03 -3.12 2.15
N GLN A 132 20.15 -3.28 1.15
CA GLN A 132 19.50 -2.17 0.45
C GLN A 132 18.18 -1.78 1.14
N ASP A 133 18.02 -0.48 1.37
CA ASP A 133 16.78 0.14 1.87
C ASP A 133 15.99 0.76 0.71
N LEU A 134 14.78 0.23 0.47
CA LEU A 134 13.91 0.65 -0.63
C LEU A 134 13.28 2.03 -0.42
N GLY A 135 13.14 2.49 0.82
CA GLY A 135 12.56 3.81 1.10
C GLY A 135 13.57 4.95 1.06
N ARG A 136 14.84 4.66 0.76
CA ARG A 136 15.92 5.66 0.76
C ARG A 136 15.69 6.80 -0.24
N SER A 137 15.09 6.50 -1.39
CA SER A 137 14.71 7.52 -2.39
C SER A 137 13.36 8.17 -2.11
N SER A 138 12.58 7.66 -1.15
CA SER A 138 11.23 8.15 -0.85
C SER A 138 11.22 9.18 0.28
N TYR A 139 11.94 10.30 0.09
CA TYR A 139 11.98 11.40 1.07
C TYR A 139 10.61 12.09 1.26
N GLY A 140 9.68 11.91 0.32
CA GLY A 140 8.26 12.29 0.39
C GLY A 140 7.34 11.26 1.09
N ALA A 141 7.90 10.22 1.71
CA ALA A 141 7.11 9.20 2.42
C ALA A 141 6.31 9.78 3.60
N MET A 142 6.69 10.94 4.13
CA MET A 142 5.91 11.63 5.16
C MET A 142 4.56 12.15 4.62
N GLN A 143 4.55 12.65 3.39
CA GLN A 143 3.34 13.10 2.70
C GLN A 143 2.45 11.90 2.37
N ALA A 144 3.05 10.76 1.98
CA ALA A 144 2.31 9.51 1.82
C ALA A 144 1.64 9.06 3.13
N ARG A 145 2.38 9.11 4.26
CA ARG A 145 1.82 8.83 5.59
C ARG A 145 0.62 9.72 5.93
N GLN A 146 0.73 11.03 5.68
CA GLN A 146 -0.37 11.98 5.90
C GLN A 146 -1.57 11.68 4.99
N ALA A 147 -1.33 11.34 3.72
CA ALA A 147 -2.38 10.96 2.80
C ALA A 147 -3.09 9.67 3.27
N PHE A 148 -2.36 8.68 3.77
CA PHE A 148 -2.93 7.46 4.33
C PHE A 148 -3.79 7.74 5.57
N ASP A 149 -3.32 8.57 6.51
CA ASP A 149 -4.12 8.98 7.68
C ASP A 149 -5.43 9.70 7.27
N TYR A 150 -5.34 10.59 6.27
CA TYR A 150 -6.51 11.23 5.69
C TYR A 150 -7.49 10.20 5.11
N ALA A 151 -6.99 9.26 4.30
CA ALA A 151 -7.80 8.22 3.68
C ALA A 151 -8.51 7.34 4.72
N TYR A 152 -7.79 6.92 5.77
CA TYR A 152 -8.38 6.20 6.90
C TYR A 152 -9.52 7.01 7.53
N THR A 153 -9.30 8.30 7.82
CA THR A 153 -10.33 9.16 8.43
C THR A 153 -11.58 9.25 7.56
N VAL A 154 -11.41 9.40 6.25
CA VAL A 154 -12.52 9.51 5.30
C VAL A 154 -13.29 8.21 5.17
N LEU A 155 -12.60 7.08 4.99
CA LEU A 155 -13.23 5.78 4.80
C LEU A 155 -13.93 5.30 6.07
N SER A 156 -13.26 5.37 7.24
CA SER A 156 -13.83 4.94 8.52
C SER A 156 -15.11 5.71 8.87
N ARG A 157 -15.17 7.01 8.53
CA ARG A 157 -16.40 7.80 8.66
C ARG A 157 -17.50 7.38 7.69
N ALA A 158 -17.14 7.03 6.45
CA ALA A 158 -18.08 6.65 5.41
C ALA A 158 -18.77 5.30 5.71
N VAL A 159 -18.07 4.38 6.39
CA VAL A 159 -18.60 3.05 6.75
C VAL A 159 -19.21 3.00 8.16
N CYS A 160 -19.11 4.08 8.95
CA CYS A 160 -19.72 4.17 10.27
C CYS A 160 -21.27 4.09 10.16
N PRO A 161 -22.00 3.39 11.07
CA PRO A 161 -23.46 3.34 11.05
C PRO A 161 -24.13 4.71 11.06
N GLN A 162 -23.47 5.70 11.68
CA GLN A 162 -23.91 7.09 11.74
C GLN A 162 -23.82 7.81 10.39
N ALA A 163 -23.10 7.24 9.41
CA ALA A 163 -22.87 7.83 8.10
C ALA A 163 -24.16 8.18 7.34
N LYS A 164 -25.24 7.46 7.65
CA LYS A 164 -26.59 7.66 7.09
C LYS A 164 -27.16 9.06 7.30
N HIS A 165 -26.62 9.83 8.26
CA HIS A 165 -27.11 11.15 8.64
C HIS A 165 -26.26 12.31 8.11
N TYR A 166 -25.19 12.06 7.33
CA TYR A 166 -24.39 13.15 6.75
C TYR A 166 -25.09 13.79 5.55
N PRO A 167 -25.01 15.13 5.40
CA PRO A 167 -25.69 15.89 4.34
C PRO A 167 -25.18 15.63 2.91
N ASN A 168 -24.16 14.78 2.73
CA ASN A 168 -23.54 14.46 1.44
C ASN A 168 -23.53 12.94 1.14
N ARG A 169 -24.60 12.23 1.53
CA ARG A 169 -24.68 10.77 1.42
C ARG A 169 -24.58 10.25 -0.03
N ASP A 170 -25.10 11.01 -0.99
CA ASP A 170 -25.40 10.51 -2.35
C ASP A 170 -24.45 11.03 -3.45
N LEU A 171 -23.41 11.80 -3.10
CA LEU A 171 -22.56 12.46 -4.11
C LEU A 171 -21.36 11.62 -4.57
N ASP A 172 -20.86 10.69 -3.74
CA ASP A 172 -19.68 9.87 -4.09
C ASP A 172 -19.75 8.49 -3.44
N SER A 173 -19.37 7.46 -4.21
CA SER A 173 -19.14 6.10 -3.67
C SER A 173 -18.04 6.14 -2.59
N THR A 174 -18.03 5.18 -1.66
CA THR A 174 -17.05 5.14 -0.57
C THR A 174 -15.60 5.24 -1.06
N LEU A 175 -15.27 4.55 -2.15
CA LEU A 175 -13.97 4.65 -2.83
C LEU A 175 -13.80 5.97 -3.60
N GLY A 176 -14.87 6.48 -4.22
CA GLY A 176 -14.89 7.78 -4.92
C GLY A 176 -14.41 8.96 -4.07
N ARG A 177 -14.58 8.86 -2.74
CA ARG A 177 -14.14 9.88 -1.78
C ARG A 177 -12.61 9.98 -1.61
N ILE A 178 -11.88 8.91 -1.92
CA ILE A 178 -10.41 8.86 -1.77
C ILE A 178 -9.68 8.67 -3.10
N VAL A 179 -10.35 8.05 -4.07
CA VAL A 179 -9.86 7.78 -5.43
C VAL A 179 -10.91 8.26 -6.41
N LYS A 180 -10.58 9.29 -7.19
CA LYS A 180 -11.46 9.76 -8.26
C LYS A 180 -11.28 8.86 -9.49
N VAL A 181 -12.32 8.63 -10.28
CA VAL A 181 -12.11 8.11 -11.64
C VAL A 181 -11.86 9.34 -12.52
N THR A 182 -10.69 9.46 -13.15
CA THR A 182 -10.45 10.60 -14.03
C THR A 182 -11.22 10.43 -15.32
N ARG A 183 -11.59 11.56 -15.93
CA ARG A 183 -12.37 11.56 -17.17
C ARG A 183 -11.63 10.85 -18.30
N GLU A 184 -10.30 10.95 -18.35
CA GLU A 184 -9.50 10.24 -19.36
C GLU A 184 -9.60 8.71 -19.23
N VAL A 185 -9.68 8.18 -18.00
CA VAL A 185 -9.83 6.73 -17.77
C VAL A 185 -11.20 6.26 -18.23
N THR A 186 -12.24 7.05 -17.99
CA THR A 186 -13.60 6.77 -18.48
C THR A 186 -13.64 6.84 -20.01
N GLU A 187 -13.11 7.90 -20.61
CA GLU A 187 -13.05 8.09 -22.07
C GLU A 187 -12.23 6.98 -22.75
N TYR A 188 -11.14 6.52 -22.13
CA TYR A 188 -10.35 5.40 -22.66
C TYR A 188 -11.09 4.06 -22.59
N ARG A 189 -11.84 3.80 -21.50
CA ARG A 189 -12.68 2.59 -21.39
C ARG A 189 -13.81 2.61 -22.41
N GLU A 190 -14.46 3.75 -22.57
CA GLU A 190 -15.50 3.96 -23.59
C GLU A 190 -14.94 3.77 -24.99
N TRP A 191 -13.73 4.29 -25.27
CA TRP A 191 -13.04 4.09 -26.53
C TRP A 191 -12.69 2.63 -26.79
N ILE A 192 -12.18 1.88 -25.79
CA ILE A 192 -11.93 0.43 -25.92
C ILE A 192 -13.24 -0.30 -26.22
N GLN A 193 -14.32 0.03 -25.52
CA GLN A 193 -15.63 -0.58 -25.75
C GLN A 193 -16.17 -0.31 -27.15
N GLN A 194 -16.02 0.92 -27.64
CA GLN A 194 -16.46 1.28 -28.99
C GLN A 194 -15.58 0.66 -30.08
N THR A 195 -14.28 0.52 -29.83
CA THR A 195 -13.32 0.01 -30.81
C THR A 195 -13.26 -1.52 -30.85
N TRP A 196 -13.48 -2.18 -29.71
CA TRP A 196 -13.24 -3.62 -29.55
C TRP A 196 -14.41 -4.42 -28.94
N GLY A 197 -15.49 -3.77 -28.50
CA GLY A 197 -16.75 -4.45 -28.15
C GLY A 197 -16.72 -5.39 -26.93
N LEU A 198 -15.76 -5.22 -26.02
CA LEU A 198 -15.64 -6.00 -24.77
C LEU A 198 -16.46 -5.43 -23.61
#